data_AF-A0A3S0ZD95-F1
#
_entry.id   AF-A0A3S0ZD95-F1
#
_cell.length_a   1.000
_cell.length_b   1.000
_cell.length_c   1.000
_cell.angle_alpha   90.00
_cell.angle_beta   90.00
_cell.angle_gamma   90.00
#
_symmetry.space_group_name_H-M   'P 1'
#
loop_
_entity.id
_entity.type
_entity.pdbx_description
1 polymer ?
#
loop_
_entity_poly.entity_id
_entity_poly.type
_entity_poly.pdbx_seq_one_letter_code
_entity_poly.pdbx_strand_id
1 'polypeptide(L)'
;MSVPAHLYKVKVMSVPAHLYKVKVILVSTHLYNVKVISVPTHLYKVKVISVPTHLYKVKVISVPTHLYKVKVISVPTHLYKVKVISVLTHLYKVKVISAPTHLYKVKVISVPTHLYKVKVISVLTHLYKVKVISVLTHLYKVKVISVLTHLYMVKVISVPTHLCKLYNPHDEHESHKHAV
;
A
#
# COMPACT_ATOMS: atom_id res chain seq x y z
N MET A 1 8.97 -18.82 21.48
CA MET A 1 8.54 -19.21 20.13
C MET A 1 9.66 -18.86 19.15
N SER A 2 10.24 -19.82 18.44
CA SER A 2 11.25 -19.51 17.42
C SER A 2 10.54 -18.95 16.18
N VAL A 3 11.12 -17.92 15.56
CA VAL A 3 10.65 -17.39 14.29
C VAL A 3 11.42 -18.12 13.18
N PRO A 4 10.75 -18.80 12.24
CA PRO A 4 11.45 -19.50 11.17
C PRO A 4 12.24 -18.52 10.30
N ALA A 5 13.51 -18.85 10.03
CA ALA A 5 14.41 -17.99 9.27
C ALA A 5 14.02 -17.91 7.78
N HIS A 6 13.51 -19.00 7.23
CA HIS A 6 13.12 -19.06 5.82
C HIS A 6 11.74 -19.68 5.69
N LEU A 7 10.85 -18.99 4.97
CA LEU A 7 9.54 -19.49 4.62
C LEU A 7 9.42 -19.57 3.09
N TYR A 8 9.13 -20.77 2.59
CA TYR A 8 8.95 -21.04 1.18
C TYR A 8 7.48 -21.32 0.85
N LYS A 9 7.01 -20.80 -0.28
CA LYS A 9 5.67 -21.08 -0.86
C LYS A 9 4.51 -20.79 0.12
N VAL A 10 4.49 -19.59 0.69
CA VAL A 10 3.37 -19.16 1.54
C VAL A 10 2.15 -18.82 0.68
N LYS A 11 1.04 -19.54 0.87
CA LYS A 11 -0.24 -19.28 0.20
C LYS A 11 -1.34 -19.05 1.24
N VAL A 12 -2.00 -17.90 1.19
CA VAL A 12 -3.15 -17.57 2.04
C VAL A 12 -4.33 -17.24 1.13
N MET A 13 -5.47 -17.90 1.35
CA MET A 13 -6.73 -17.65 0.65
C MET A 13 -7.87 -17.53 1.66
N SER A 14 -8.68 -16.47 1.54
CA SER A 14 -9.82 -16.24 2.43
C SER A 14 -10.96 -15.52 1.69
N VAL A 15 -12.19 -16.02 1.82
CA VAL A 15 -13.41 -15.45 1.20
C VAL A 15 -14.59 -15.34 2.20
N PRO A 16 -14.42 -14.67 3.36
CA PRO A 16 -15.49 -14.53 4.33
C PRO A 16 -16.43 -13.37 3.99
N ALA A 17 -17.73 -13.53 4.22
CA ALA A 17 -18.70 -12.44 4.01
C ALA A 17 -18.39 -11.21 4.90
N HIS A 18 -18.17 -11.45 6.20
CA HIS A 18 -17.88 -10.39 7.17
C HIS A 18 -16.72 -10.79 8.07
N LEU A 19 -15.80 -9.86 8.31
CA LEU A 19 -14.72 -10.01 9.27
C LEU A 19 -14.62 -8.80 10.18
N TYR A 20 -14.50 -9.07 11.48
CA TYR A 20 -14.37 -8.05 12.52
C TYR A 20 -13.05 -8.23 13.27
N LYS A 21 -12.29 -7.13 13.45
CA LYS A 21 -11.00 -7.12 14.17
C LYS A 21 -9.97 -8.12 13.63
N VAL A 22 -9.53 -7.91 12.40
CA VAL A 22 -8.47 -8.74 11.80
C VAL A 22 -7.10 -8.19 12.17
N LYS A 23 -6.24 -9.05 12.75
CA LYS A 23 -4.84 -8.73 13.03
C LYS A 23 -3.93 -9.76 12.36
N VAL A 24 -3.05 -9.29 11.48
CA VAL A 24 -2.04 -10.12 10.81
C VAL A 24 -0.66 -9.59 11.17
N ILE A 25 0.22 -10.46 11.67
CA ILE A 25 1.62 -10.16 11.94
C ILE A 25 2.46 -11.17 11.18
N LEU A 26 3.39 -10.68 10.38
CA LEU A 26 4.37 -11.49 9.66
C LEU A 26 5.78 -11.01 10.00
N VAL A 27 6.55 -11.87 10.66
CA VAL A 27 7.95 -11.66 11.00
C VAL A 27 8.72 -12.89 10.51
N SER A 28 9.70 -12.70 9.64
CA SER A 28 10.50 -13.77 9.02
C SER A 28 11.72 -13.14 8.37
N THR A 29 12.89 -13.76 8.40
CA THR A 29 14.08 -13.17 7.74
C THR A 29 13.99 -13.25 6.23
N HIS A 30 13.55 -14.38 5.66
CA HIS A 30 13.34 -14.52 4.22
C HIS A 30 11.99 -15.16 3.88
N LEU A 31 11.30 -14.59 2.89
CA LEU A 31 10.04 -15.08 2.37
C LEU A 31 10.11 -15.23 0.85
N TYR A 32 9.80 -16.42 0.35
CA TYR A 32 9.83 -16.74 -1.07
C TYR A 32 8.46 -17.18 -1.57
N ASN A 33 8.06 -16.66 -2.73
CA ASN A 33 6.84 -17.05 -3.45
C ASN A 33 5.56 -16.87 -2.61
N VAL A 34 5.39 -15.68 -2.06
CA VAL A 34 4.22 -15.35 -1.23
C VAL A 34 3.02 -15.02 -2.13
N LYS A 35 1.92 -15.74 -1.95
CA LYS A 35 0.64 -15.47 -2.63
C LYS A 35 -0.48 -15.28 -1.61
N VAL A 36 -1.07 -14.09 -1.59
CA VAL A 36 -2.22 -13.77 -0.73
C VAL A 36 -3.40 -13.39 -1.61
N ILE A 37 -4.55 -14.05 -1.39
CA ILE A 37 -5.84 -13.70 -2.00
C ILE A 37 -6.85 -13.51 -0.88
N SER A 38 -7.49 -12.35 -0.85
CA SER A 38 -8.54 -12.01 0.12
C SER A 38 -9.71 -11.35 -0.58
N VAL A 39 -10.91 -11.92 -0.45
CA VAL A 39 -12.14 -11.42 -1.10
C VAL A 39 -13.30 -11.35 -0.11
N PRO A 40 -13.24 -10.50 0.93
CA PRO A 40 -14.34 -10.37 1.88
C PRO A 40 -15.32 -9.27 1.51
N THR A 41 -16.61 -9.46 1.73
CA THR A 41 -17.60 -8.39 1.45
C THR A 41 -17.37 -7.19 2.37
N HIS A 42 -17.22 -7.42 3.69
CA HIS A 42 -16.97 -6.37 4.67
C HIS A 42 -15.82 -6.70 5.61
N LEU A 43 -14.94 -5.72 5.80
CA LEU A 43 -13.84 -5.78 6.76
C LEU A 43 -13.87 -4.58 7.70
N TYR A 44 -13.94 -4.86 9.01
CA TYR A 44 -13.91 -3.85 10.06
C TYR A 44 -12.66 -3.98 10.92
N LYS A 45 -11.93 -2.88 11.10
CA LYS A 45 -10.72 -2.78 11.93
C LYS A 45 -9.66 -3.80 11.52
N VAL A 46 -8.91 -3.47 10.47
CA VAL A 46 -7.83 -4.32 9.97
C VAL A 46 -6.48 -3.74 10.39
N LYS A 47 -5.64 -4.54 11.03
CA LYS A 47 -4.25 -4.20 11.36
C LYS A 47 -3.31 -5.24 10.75
N VAL A 48 -2.43 -4.79 9.87
CA VAL A 48 -1.38 -5.62 9.26
C VAL A 48 -0.02 -5.04 9.62
N ILE A 49 0.85 -5.89 10.15
CA ILE A 49 2.26 -5.58 10.39
C ILE A 49 3.11 -6.63 9.66
N SER A 50 4.03 -6.17 8.83
CA SER A 50 4.95 -7.03 8.07
C SER A 50 6.37 -6.47 8.18
N VAL A 51 7.29 -7.24 8.73
CA VAL A 51 8.70 -6.82 8.93
C VAL A 51 9.69 -7.91 8.51
N PRO A 52 9.73 -8.32 7.24
CA PRO A 52 10.72 -9.29 6.78
C PRO A 52 11.98 -8.63 6.24
N THR A 53 13.14 -9.24 6.43
CA THR A 53 14.41 -8.71 5.87
C THR A 53 14.38 -8.77 4.34
N HIS A 54 13.99 -9.91 3.76
CA HIS A 54 13.90 -10.10 2.32
C HIS A 54 12.58 -10.75 1.89
N LEU A 55 11.98 -10.19 0.85
CA LEU A 55 10.78 -10.71 0.21
C LEU A 55 11.01 -10.90 -1.30
N TYR A 56 10.81 -12.14 -1.77
CA TYR A 56 10.98 -12.51 -3.17
C TYR A 56 9.67 -13.01 -3.77
N LYS A 57 9.29 -12.44 -4.93
CA LYS A 57 8.10 -12.83 -5.71
C LYS A 57 6.83 -12.78 -4.86
N VAL A 58 6.34 -11.57 -4.61
CA VAL A 58 5.14 -11.34 -3.82
C VAL A 58 3.97 -11.04 -4.75
N LYS A 59 2.87 -11.77 -4.60
CA LYS A 59 1.60 -11.50 -5.28
C LYS A 59 0.48 -11.35 -4.27
N VAL A 60 -0.11 -10.16 -4.20
CA VAL A 60 -1.27 -9.86 -3.36
C VAL A 60 -2.45 -9.47 -4.24
N ILE A 61 -3.59 -10.13 -4.02
CA ILE A 61 -4.87 -9.78 -4.60
C ILE A 61 -5.85 -9.53 -3.46
N SER A 62 -6.46 -8.36 -3.43
CA SER A 62 -7.47 -7.98 -2.43
C SER A 62 -8.68 -7.41 -3.16
N VAL A 63 -9.86 -8.00 -2.95
CA VAL A 63 -11.11 -7.55 -3.57
C VAL A 63 -12.24 -7.43 -2.53
N PRO A 64 -12.15 -6.49 -1.56
CA PRO A 64 -13.27 -6.25 -0.66
C PRO A 64 -14.33 -5.34 -1.28
N THR A 65 -15.56 -5.38 -0.78
CA THR A 65 -16.59 -4.38 -1.12
C THR A 65 -16.49 -3.16 -0.22
N HIS A 66 -16.37 -3.38 1.10
CA HIS A 66 -16.25 -2.31 2.10
C HIS A 66 -15.10 -2.56 3.09
N LEU A 67 -14.29 -1.52 3.31
CA LEU A 67 -13.20 -1.53 4.28
C LEU A 67 -13.31 -0.34 5.24
N TYR A 68 -13.37 -0.64 6.54
CA TYR A 68 -13.44 0.36 7.61
C TYR A 68 -12.24 0.26 8.53
N LYS A 69 -11.53 1.38 8.71
CA LYS A 69 -10.37 1.53 9.61
C LYS A 69 -9.28 0.52 9.31
N VAL A 70 -8.40 0.87 8.38
CA VAL A 70 -7.26 0.04 8.00
C VAL A 70 -5.95 0.68 8.45
N LYS A 71 -5.11 -0.11 9.14
CA LYS A 71 -3.75 0.27 9.48
C LYS A 71 -2.77 -0.77 8.93
N VAL A 72 -1.91 -0.36 8.01
CA VAL A 72 -0.84 -1.19 7.45
C VAL A 72 0.50 -0.59 7.81
N ILE A 73 1.39 -1.41 8.36
CA ILE A 73 2.81 -1.08 8.58
C ILE A 73 3.63 -2.16 7.87
N SER A 74 4.51 -1.74 6.96
CA SER A 74 5.40 -2.63 6.22
C SER A 74 6.81 -2.05 6.19
N VAL A 75 7.79 -2.77 6.75
CA VAL A 75 9.18 -2.31 6.85
C VAL A 75 10.15 -3.41 6.41
N PRO A 76 10.17 -3.79 5.12
CA PRO A 76 11.13 -4.78 4.64
C PRO A 76 12.44 -4.14 4.16
N THR A 77 13.59 -4.80 4.38
CA THR A 77 14.87 -4.26 3.86
C THR A 77 14.91 -4.35 2.33
N HIS A 78 14.59 -5.52 1.77
CA HIS A 78 14.61 -5.76 0.32
C HIS A 78 13.34 -6.41 -0.19
N LEU A 79 12.79 -5.88 -1.28
CA LEU A 79 11.66 -6.44 -2.01
C LEU A 79 11.98 -6.64 -3.48
N TYR A 80 11.80 -7.88 -3.95
CA TYR A 80 12.02 -8.26 -5.34
C TYR A 80 10.75 -8.78 -5.99
N LYS A 81 10.36 -8.21 -7.13
CA LYS A 81 9.21 -8.61 -7.95
C LYS A 81 7.92 -8.60 -7.13
N VAL A 82 7.36 -7.41 -6.94
CA VAL A 82 6.11 -7.22 -6.19
C VAL A 82 4.97 -6.92 -7.16
N LYS A 83 3.89 -7.69 -7.06
CA LYS A 83 2.63 -7.44 -7.78
C LYS A 83 1.48 -7.31 -6.79
N VAL A 84 0.87 -6.14 -6.75
CA VAL A 84 -0.31 -5.86 -5.92
C VAL A 84 -1.47 -5.49 -6.83
N ILE A 85 -2.61 -6.15 -6.63
CA ILE A 85 -3.89 -5.80 -7.25
C ILE A 85 -4.89 -5.58 -6.13
N SER A 86 -5.51 -4.40 -6.12
CA SER A 86 -6.59 -4.06 -5.22
C SER A 86 -7.77 -3.51 -6.00
N VAL A 87 -8.95 -4.07 -5.80
CA VAL A 87 -10.22 -3.56 -6.33
C VAL A 87 -11.16 -3.39 -5.15
N LEU A 88 -11.79 -2.23 -5.02
CA LEU A 88 -12.60 -1.92 -3.85
C LEU A 88 -13.68 -0.89 -4.17
N THR A 89 -14.87 -1.07 -3.61
CA THR A 89 -15.94 -0.08 -3.76
C THR A 89 -15.77 1.08 -2.78
N HIS A 90 -15.66 0.79 -1.47
CA HIS A 90 -15.56 1.83 -0.44
C HIS A 90 -14.44 1.60 0.58
N LEU A 91 -13.63 2.63 0.82
CA LEU A 91 -12.59 2.66 1.84
C LEU A 91 -12.78 3.84 2.80
N TYR A 92 -12.86 3.57 4.09
CA TYR A 92 -12.99 4.59 5.14
C TYR A 92 -11.83 4.52 6.12
N LYS A 93 -11.13 5.66 6.31
CA LYS A 93 -10.03 5.86 7.26
C LYS A 93 -8.89 4.86 7.08
N VAL A 94 -7.88 5.26 6.33
CA VAL A 94 -6.71 4.40 6.09
C VAL A 94 -5.41 5.09 6.46
N LYS A 95 -4.57 4.33 7.16
CA LYS A 95 -3.21 4.73 7.50
C LYS A 95 -2.25 3.65 7.00
N VAL A 96 -1.44 4.01 6.00
CA VAL A 96 -0.36 3.16 5.48
C VAL A 96 0.97 3.79 5.84
N ILE A 97 1.85 2.99 6.44
CA ILE A 97 3.26 3.34 6.65
C ILE A 97 4.07 2.26 5.96
N SER A 98 4.92 2.67 5.02
CA SER A 98 5.83 1.80 4.31
C SER A 98 7.24 2.37 4.37
N ALA A 99 8.22 1.55 4.76
CA ALA A 99 9.62 1.98 4.80
C ALA A 99 10.55 0.89 4.25
N PRO A 100 10.53 0.60 2.93
CA PRO A 100 11.51 -0.30 2.35
C PRO A 100 12.85 0.39 2.11
N THR A 101 13.97 -0.33 2.23
CA THR A 101 15.28 0.20 1.81
C THR A 101 15.45 0.08 0.30
N HIS A 102 15.17 -1.10 -0.26
CA HIS A 102 15.32 -1.37 -1.70
C HIS A 102 14.07 -2.05 -2.29
N LEU A 103 13.57 -1.50 -3.41
CA LEU A 103 12.47 -2.05 -4.20
C LEU A 103 12.91 -2.31 -5.64
N TYR A 104 12.78 -3.56 -6.09
CA TYR A 104 13.06 -3.96 -7.48
C TYR A 104 11.82 -4.53 -8.17
N LYS A 105 11.43 -3.93 -9.29
CA LYS A 105 10.30 -4.33 -10.15
C LYS A 105 8.98 -4.40 -9.37
N VAL A 106 8.30 -3.26 -9.30
CA VAL A 106 7.00 -3.15 -8.63
C VAL A 106 5.90 -2.89 -9.65
N LYS A 107 4.81 -3.66 -9.56
CA LYS A 107 3.57 -3.42 -10.31
C LYS A 107 2.40 -3.29 -9.34
N VAL A 108 1.76 -2.13 -9.33
CA VAL A 108 0.57 -1.86 -8.52
C VAL A 108 -0.59 -1.52 -9.44
N ILE A 109 -1.73 -2.18 -9.21
CA ILE A 109 -3.01 -1.83 -9.83
C ILE A 109 -4.00 -1.59 -8.69
N SER A 110 -4.62 -0.42 -8.66
CA SER A 110 -5.60 -0.04 -7.65
C SER A 110 -6.83 0.57 -8.32
N VAL A 111 -8.01 0.00 -8.04
CA VAL A 111 -9.29 0.50 -8.56
C VAL A 111 -10.30 0.71 -7.42
N PRO A 112 -10.13 1.78 -6.61
CA PRO A 112 -11.12 2.19 -5.63
C PRO A 112 -12.20 3.10 -6.22
N THR A 113 -13.48 2.85 -5.92
CA THR A 113 -14.56 3.78 -6.31
C THR A 113 -14.61 4.99 -5.37
N HIS A 114 -14.62 4.76 -4.05
CA HIS A 114 -14.68 5.84 -3.04
C HIS A 114 -13.61 5.68 -1.95
N LEU A 115 -12.88 6.77 -1.69
CA LEU A 115 -11.84 6.85 -0.67
C LEU A 115 -12.08 8.04 0.27
N TYR A 116 -12.21 7.76 1.57
CA TYR A 116 -12.38 8.78 2.60
C TYR A 116 -11.26 8.73 3.64
N LYS A 117 -10.58 9.86 3.86
CA LYS A 117 -9.53 10.05 4.88
C LYS A 117 -8.39 9.04 4.71
N VAL A 118 -7.48 9.32 3.78
CA VAL A 118 -6.31 8.48 3.51
C VAL A 118 -5.05 9.19 3.98
N LYS A 119 -4.22 8.51 4.78
CA LYS A 119 -2.89 8.95 5.16
C LYS A 119 -1.87 7.90 4.71
N VAL A 120 -0.95 8.30 3.84
CA VAL A 120 0.16 7.46 3.38
C VAL A 120 1.46 8.13 3.77
N ILE A 121 2.34 7.36 4.40
CA ILE A 121 3.73 7.75 4.65
C ILE A 121 4.62 6.69 4.01
N SER A 122 5.52 7.12 3.13
CA SER A 122 6.51 6.27 2.49
C SER A 122 7.90 6.85 2.65
N VAL A 123 8.86 6.03 3.06
CA VAL A 123 10.29 6.38 3.03
C VAL A 123 11.00 5.27 2.27
N LEU A 124 11.71 5.63 1.21
CA LEU A 124 12.38 4.66 0.34
C LEU A 124 13.74 5.16 -0.10
N THR A 125 14.77 4.35 0.07
CA THR A 125 16.12 4.71 -0.37
C THR A 125 16.28 4.47 -1.87
N HIS A 126 16.01 3.25 -2.35
CA HIS A 126 16.23 2.88 -3.75
C HIS A 126 15.02 2.22 -4.41
N LEU A 127 14.65 2.74 -5.58
CA LEU A 127 13.54 2.24 -6.37
C LEU A 127 13.93 1.99 -7.83
N TYR A 128 13.89 0.71 -8.21
CA TYR A 128 14.22 0.26 -9.56
C TYR A 128 12.99 -0.32 -10.27
N LYS A 129 12.47 0.43 -11.25
CA LYS A 129 11.37 0.06 -12.16
C LYS A 129 10.01 -0.13 -11.47
N VAL A 130 9.14 0.87 -11.64
CA VAL A 130 7.77 0.85 -11.12
C VAL A 130 6.74 1.06 -12.22
N LYS A 131 5.65 0.31 -12.15
CA LYS A 131 4.42 0.58 -12.89
C LYS A 131 3.25 0.69 -11.92
N VAL A 132 2.66 1.88 -11.83
CA VAL A 132 1.42 2.12 -11.07
C VAL A 132 0.29 2.43 -12.04
N ILE A 133 -0.83 1.74 -11.88
CA ILE A 133 -2.09 2.07 -12.53
C ILE A 133 -3.11 2.30 -11.42
N SER A 134 -3.72 3.48 -11.40
CA SER A 134 -4.77 3.84 -10.46
C SER A 134 -5.97 4.40 -11.21
N VAL A 135 -7.16 3.90 -10.90
CA VAL A 135 -8.43 4.45 -11.37
C VAL A 135 -9.26 4.74 -10.13
N LEU A 136 -9.69 5.99 -9.98
CA LEU A 136 -10.35 6.46 -8.77
C LEU A 136 -11.49 7.40 -9.12
N THR A 137 -12.70 7.07 -8.64
CA THR A 137 -13.87 7.91 -8.93
C THR A 137 -13.98 9.08 -7.97
N HIS A 138 -13.98 8.81 -6.66
CA HIS A 138 -14.19 9.83 -5.63
C HIS A 138 -13.14 9.77 -4.52
N LEU A 139 -12.50 10.90 -4.27
CA LEU A 139 -11.48 11.06 -3.25
C LEU A 139 -11.81 12.21 -2.29
N TYR A 140 -11.80 11.92 -0.99
CA TYR A 140 -12.03 12.92 0.05
C TYR A 140 -10.95 12.86 1.15
N LYS A 141 -10.20 13.96 1.29
CA LYS A 141 -9.11 14.17 2.27
C LYS A 141 -7.99 13.14 2.19
N VAL A 142 -6.88 13.54 1.58
CA VAL A 142 -5.66 12.75 1.49
C VAL A 142 -4.47 13.52 2.04
N LYS A 143 -3.61 12.82 2.78
CA LYS A 143 -2.26 13.29 3.12
C LYS A 143 -1.25 12.24 2.68
N VAL A 144 -0.40 12.59 1.73
CA VAL A 144 0.74 11.77 1.29
C VAL A 144 2.02 12.46 1.71
N ILE A 145 2.91 11.71 2.35
CA ILE A 145 4.30 12.11 2.58
C ILE A 145 5.16 11.01 1.99
N SER A 146 6.04 11.38 1.06
CA SER A 146 6.96 10.45 0.42
C SER A 146 8.35 11.04 0.41
N VAL A 147 9.33 10.25 0.86
CA VAL A 147 10.75 10.55 0.71
C VAL A 147 11.37 9.46 -0.14
N LEU A 148 12.02 9.84 -1.23
CA LEU A 148 12.69 8.94 -2.16
C LEU A 148 14.08 9.46 -2.49
N THR A 149 15.12 8.68 -2.21
CA THR A 149 16.50 9.10 -2.48
C THR A 149 16.90 8.84 -3.93
N HIS A 150 16.69 7.61 -4.43
CA HIS A 150 17.11 7.22 -5.78
C HIS A 150 15.99 6.54 -6.56
N LEU A 151 15.76 7.05 -7.78
CA LEU A 151 14.74 6.59 -8.71
C LEU A 151 15.35 6.34 -10.09
N TYR A 152 15.15 5.14 -10.63
CA TYR A 152 15.68 4.81 -11.96
C TYR A 152 14.62 4.87 -13.07
N MET A 153 13.44 4.25 -12.88
CA MET A 153 12.40 4.18 -13.91
C MET A 153 11.00 4.09 -13.29
N VAL A 154 10.08 4.95 -13.71
CA VAL A 154 8.68 4.98 -13.25
C VAL A 154 7.71 5.20 -14.41
N LYS A 155 6.61 4.45 -14.39
CA LYS A 155 5.41 4.73 -15.19
C LYS A 155 4.20 4.80 -14.27
N VAL A 156 3.56 5.96 -14.22
CA VAL A 156 2.29 6.18 -13.51
C VAL A 156 1.20 6.48 -14.53
N ILE A 157 0.06 5.79 -14.39
CA ILE A 157 -1.18 6.11 -15.08
C ILE A 157 -2.24 6.30 -14.00
N SER A 158 -2.85 7.48 -13.97
CA SER A 158 -3.89 7.84 -13.01
C SER A 158 -5.06 8.49 -13.73
N VAL A 159 -6.28 8.02 -13.46
CA VAL A 159 -7.51 8.61 -14.00
C VAL A 159 -8.47 8.93 -12.85
N PRO A 160 -8.41 10.16 -12.29
CA PRO A 160 -9.38 10.65 -11.33
C PRO A 160 -10.58 11.28 -12.06
N THR A 161 -11.81 10.93 -11.66
CA THR A 161 -13.03 11.52 -12.24
C THR A 161 -13.59 12.68 -11.42
N HIS A 162 -13.43 12.68 -10.09
CA HIS A 162 -13.74 13.84 -9.23
C HIS A 162 -12.74 13.99 -8.07
N LEU A 163 -12.06 15.15 -8.01
CA LEU A 163 -11.05 15.52 -7.01
C LEU A 163 -11.53 16.70 -6.17
N CYS A 164 -11.71 16.52 -4.85
CA CYS A 164 -11.86 17.65 -3.91
C CYS A 164 -10.73 17.66 -2.86
N LYS A 165 -9.93 18.73 -2.92
CA LYS A 165 -8.82 19.12 -2.03
C LYS A 165 -7.67 18.10 -1.92
N LEU A 166 -6.63 18.31 -2.72
CA LEU A 166 -5.27 17.87 -2.42
C LEU A 166 -4.64 18.91 -1.49
N TYR A 167 -4.12 18.50 -0.33
CA TYR A 167 -3.24 19.36 0.48
C TYR A 167 -1.81 18.94 0.16
N ASN A 168 -1.09 19.80 -0.57
CA ASN A 168 0.30 19.61 -0.91
C ASN A 168 1.14 20.53 0.01
N PRO A 169 2.00 20.00 0.89
CA PRO A 169 2.81 20.83 1.79
C PRO A 169 3.87 21.68 1.06
N HIS A 170 3.98 21.56 -0.27
CA HIS A 170 4.89 22.33 -1.11
C HIS A 170 4.32 23.72 -1.50
N ASP A 171 3.02 23.94 -1.30
CA ASP A 171 2.33 25.18 -1.72
C ASP A 171 2.58 26.35 -0.74
N GLU A 172 3.21 26.10 0.43
CA GLU A 172 3.54 27.16 1.40
C GLU A 172 4.78 27.99 1.00
N HIS A 173 5.62 27.50 0.07
CA HIS A 173 6.87 28.19 -0.27
C HIS A 173 6.77 29.23 -1.40
N GLU A 174 5.68 29.25 -2.16
CA GLU A 174 5.48 30.22 -3.25
C GLU A 174 4.65 31.45 -2.83
N SER A 175 3.91 31.39 -1.73
CA SER A 175 3.04 32.49 -1.28
C SER A 175 3.77 33.64 -0.57
N HIS A 176 5.09 33.54 -0.34
CA HIS A 176 5.87 34.57 0.37
C HIS A 176 6.87 35.33 -0.52
N LYS A 177 6.78 35.24 -1.85
CA LYS A 177 7.69 35.98 -2.76
C LYS A 177 7.07 37.16 -3.52
N HIS A 178 5.81 37.54 -3.26
CA HIS A 178 5.18 38.72 -3.90
C HIS A 178 4.47 39.63 -2.87
N ALA A 179 5.01 39.73 -1.67
CA ALA A 179 4.65 40.78 -0.72
C ALA A 179 5.94 41.31 -0.11
N VAL A 180 6.55 42.26 -0.82
CA VAL A 180 7.14 43.55 -0.43
C VAL A 180 7.92 44.05 -1.66
#